data_AF-A0A920EMY8-F1
#
_entry.id   AF-A0A920EMY8-F1
#
_cell.length_a   1.000
_cell.length_b   1.000
_cell.length_c   1.000
_cell.angle_alpha   90.00
_cell.angle_beta   90.00
_cell.angle_gamma   90.00
#
_symmetry.space_group_name_H-M   'P 1'
#
loop_
_entity.id
_entity.type
_entity.pdbx_description
1 polymer ?
#
loop_
_entity_poly.entity_id
_entity_poly.type
_entity_poly.pdbx_seq_one_letter_code
_entity_poly.pdbx_strand_id
1 'polypeptide(L)'
;MKISPTASIALCDSFMAHDYDGTGGVFERMESLIYLSDWNGKPLVIDRINLTGHDFISGTVGIMGSFACHGSFITIAPSVNISSLREAYRASFSNNESIMAGVSELPNGNGLSARILAKDAVEMKKAMNSLTILSRKFVVGSEPGRRPK
;
A
#
# COMPACT_ATOMS: atom_id res chain seq x y z
N MET A 1 -4.17 2.10 15.60
CA MET A 1 -2.99 2.88 16.04
C MET A 1 -3.42 4.33 16.25
N LYS A 2 -2.98 4.98 17.34
CA LYS A 2 -3.22 6.41 17.58
C LYS A 2 -2.05 7.24 17.02
N ILE A 3 -2.36 8.34 16.35
CA ILE A 3 -1.39 9.16 15.63
C ILE A 3 -1.36 10.58 16.22
N SER A 4 -0.15 11.09 16.51
CA SER A 4 0.02 12.50 16.89
C SER A 4 -0.28 13.41 15.69
N PRO A 5 -0.89 14.60 15.89
CA PRO A 5 -1.14 15.56 14.81
C PRO A 5 0.12 15.98 14.03
N THR A 6 1.30 15.84 14.63
CA THR A 6 2.59 16.19 14.03
C THR A 6 3.38 14.97 13.53
N ALA A 7 2.86 13.76 13.71
CA ALA A 7 3.57 12.55 13.28
C ALA A 7 3.50 12.39 11.77
N SER A 8 4.62 11.95 11.19
CA SER A 8 4.66 11.42 9.84
C SER A 8 4.83 9.91 9.89
N ILE A 9 4.03 9.19 9.11
CA ILE A 9 3.97 7.72 9.11
C ILE A 9 3.91 7.25 7.68
N ALA A 10 4.65 6.18 7.38
CA ALA A 10 4.43 5.34 6.21
C ALA A 10 4.18 3.91 6.72
N LEU A 11 3.07 3.32 6.34
CA LEU A 11 2.64 1.99 6.74
C LEU A 11 2.22 1.21 5.51
N CYS A 12 2.62 -0.06 5.43
CA CYS A 12 2.20 -0.95 4.36
C CYS A 12 1.68 -2.26 4.90
N ASP A 13 0.75 -2.85 4.17
CA ASP A 13 0.29 -4.23 4.35
C ASP A 13 0.16 -4.86 2.97
N SER A 14 0.53 -6.13 2.83
CA SER A 14 0.47 -6.83 1.55
C SER A 14 0.36 -8.33 1.76
N PHE A 15 -0.37 -8.99 0.86
CA PHE A 15 -0.51 -10.44 0.87
C PHE A 15 -0.44 -11.02 -0.54
N MET A 16 -0.21 -12.33 -0.59
CA MET A 16 -0.15 -13.15 -1.79
C MET A 16 -0.82 -14.48 -1.48
N ALA A 17 -1.56 -15.05 -2.43
CA ALA A 17 -1.97 -16.44 -2.33
C ALA A 17 -0.74 -17.33 -2.58
N HIS A 18 -0.31 -18.07 -1.55
CA HIS A 18 0.81 -18.99 -1.67
C HIS A 18 0.30 -20.38 -2.05
N ASP A 19 0.41 -20.74 -3.32
CA ASP A 19 0.16 -22.10 -3.81
C ASP A 19 1.49 -22.88 -3.84
N TYR A 20 1.96 -23.29 -2.66
CA TYR A 20 3.25 -23.98 -2.51
C TYR A 20 3.33 -25.26 -3.33
N ASP A 21 2.24 -26.04 -3.33
CA ASP A 21 2.19 -27.37 -3.94
C ASP A 21 1.82 -27.31 -5.43
N GLY A 22 1.51 -26.12 -5.97
CA GLY A 22 1.06 -25.95 -7.35
C GLY A 22 -0.28 -26.64 -7.64
N THR A 23 -1.09 -26.86 -6.61
CA THR A 23 -2.35 -27.61 -6.71
C THR A 23 -3.54 -26.71 -7.00
N GLY A 24 -3.32 -25.40 -7.13
CA GLY A 24 -4.37 -24.40 -7.23
C GLY A 24 -5.07 -24.14 -5.89
N GLY A 25 -4.42 -24.48 -4.77
CA GLY A 25 -4.97 -24.27 -3.44
C GLY A 25 -5.13 -22.78 -3.14
N VAL A 26 -6.30 -22.40 -2.62
CA VAL A 26 -6.58 -21.01 -2.20
C VAL A 26 -6.94 -20.97 -0.73
N PHE A 27 -6.66 -19.84 -0.08
CA PHE A 27 -7.12 -19.60 1.28
C PHE A 27 -8.64 -19.49 1.32
N GLU A 28 -9.26 -19.89 2.43
CA GLU A 28 -10.71 -19.73 2.62
C GLU A 28 -11.09 -18.24 2.64
N ARG A 29 -10.36 -17.46 3.44
CA ARG A 29 -10.64 -16.05 3.68
C ARG A 29 -9.39 -15.28 4.10
N MET A 30 -9.25 -14.06 3.60
CA MET A 30 -8.24 -13.09 4.00
C MET A 30 -8.93 -11.83 4.51
N GLU A 31 -8.63 -11.47 5.76
CA GLU A 31 -9.15 -10.29 6.43
C GLU A 31 -7.99 -9.44 6.96
N SER A 32 -8.00 -8.14 6.65
CA SER A 32 -7.07 -7.17 7.22
C SER A 32 -7.79 -5.86 7.53
N LEU A 33 -7.37 -5.24 8.63
CA LEU A 33 -7.86 -3.94 9.09
C LEU A 33 -6.68 -3.07 9.51
N ILE A 34 -6.50 -1.97 8.79
CA ILE A 34 -5.65 -0.85 9.25
C ILE A 34 -6.59 0.23 9.77
N TYR A 35 -6.52 0.49 11.08
CA TYR A 35 -7.27 1.56 11.72
C TYR A 35 -6.32 2.57 12.35
N LEU A 36 -6.28 3.78 11.80
CA LEU A 36 -5.53 4.92 12.34
C LEU A 36 -6.51 5.95 12.88
N SER A 37 -6.28 6.44 14.10
CA SER A 37 -7.10 7.49 14.72
C SER A 37 -6.25 8.58 15.32
N ASP A 38 -6.86 9.73 15.63
CA ASP A 38 -6.26 10.71 16.52
C ASP A 38 -6.28 10.22 17.99
N TRP A 39 -5.79 11.06 18.91
CA TRP A 39 -5.78 10.76 20.35
C TRP A 39 -7.17 10.62 20.99
N ASN A 40 -8.15 11.33 20.43
CA ASN A 40 -9.56 11.32 20.84
C ASN A 40 -10.33 10.13 20.25
N GLY A 41 -9.69 9.30 19.42
CA GLY A 41 -10.29 8.13 18.80
C GLY A 41 -11.02 8.43 17.49
N LYS A 42 -10.99 9.68 16.99
CA LYS A 42 -11.57 10.03 15.70
C LYS A 42 -10.81 9.32 14.57
N PRO A 43 -11.47 8.58 13.68
CA PRO A 43 -10.81 7.91 12.57
C PRO A 43 -10.10 8.90 11.64
N LEU A 44 -8.85 8.60 11.32
CA LEU A 44 -8.06 9.26 10.29
C LEU A 44 -7.99 8.40 9.02
N VAL A 45 -7.78 7.09 9.20
CA VAL A 45 -7.75 6.11 8.11
C VAL A 45 -8.42 4.82 8.57
N ILE A 46 -9.25 4.27 7.69
CA ILE A 46 -9.79 2.92 7.83
C ILE A 46 -9.53 2.21 6.50
N ASP A 47 -8.60 1.26 6.49
CA ASP A 47 -8.39 0.34 5.38
C ASP A 47 -8.92 -1.03 5.76
N ARG A 48 -9.80 -1.59 4.94
CA ARG A 48 -10.37 -2.92 5.16
C ARG A 48 -10.20 -3.76 3.91
N ILE A 49 -9.77 -4.99 4.14
CA ILE A 49 -9.68 -6.04 3.15
C ILE A 49 -10.48 -7.21 3.70
N ASN A 50 -11.41 -7.71 2.89
CA ASN A 50 -12.16 -8.93 3.17
C ASN A 50 -12.41 -9.60 1.82
N LEU A 51 -11.74 -10.72 1.59
CA LEU A 51 -11.90 -11.48 0.35
C LEU A 51 -11.75 -12.98 0.63
N THR A 52 -12.41 -13.77 -0.20
CA THR A 52 -12.19 -15.21 -0.24
C THR A 52 -11.11 -15.56 -1.25
N GLY A 53 -10.55 -16.77 -1.14
CA GLY A 53 -9.66 -17.29 -2.17
C GLY A 53 -10.32 -17.35 -3.54
N HIS A 54 -11.64 -17.60 -3.60
CA HIS A 54 -12.40 -17.59 -4.84
C HIS A 54 -12.45 -16.21 -5.49
N ASP A 55 -12.71 -15.15 -4.70
CA ASP A 55 -12.65 -13.76 -5.19
C ASP A 55 -11.28 -13.45 -5.77
N PHE A 56 -10.23 -13.91 -5.08
CA PHE A 56 -8.84 -13.70 -5.45
C PHE A 56 -8.46 -14.33 -6.79
N ILE A 57 -8.84 -15.60 -7.02
CA ILE A 57 -8.49 -16.31 -8.27
C ILE A 57 -9.49 -16.09 -9.41
N SER A 58 -10.63 -15.43 -9.15
CA SER A 58 -11.68 -15.21 -10.15
C SER A 58 -11.21 -14.44 -11.41
N GLY A 59 -10.06 -13.78 -11.36
CA GLY A 59 -9.54 -12.96 -12.46
C GLY A 59 -10.35 -11.68 -12.69
N THR A 60 -11.24 -11.33 -11.75
CA THR A 60 -12.12 -10.16 -11.89
C THR A 60 -11.31 -8.87 -11.90
N VAL A 61 -11.46 -8.08 -12.98
CA VAL A 61 -10.88 -6.73 -13.08
C VAL A 61 -11.46 -5.84 -11.99
N GLY A 62 -10.60 -5.13 -11.27
CA GLY A 62 -10.98 -4.36 -10.09
C GLY A 62 -10.86 -5.12 -8.77
N ILE A 63 -10.55 -6.42 -8.81
CA ILE A 63 -10.18 -7.22 -7.63
C ILE A 63 -8.71 -7.61 -7.73
N MET A 64 -8.38 -8.63 -8.54
CA MET A 64 -6.99 -9.08 -8.75
C MET A 64 -6.56 -9.09 -10.22
N GLY A 65 -7.49 -9.24 -11.18
CA GLY A 65 -7.11 -9.47 -12.57
C GLY A 65 -6.11 -10.63 -12.70
N SER A 66 -5.01 -10.42 -13.42
CA SER A 66 -3.91 -11.39 -13.58
C SER A 66 -2.80 -11.27 -12.52
N PHE A 67 -2.99 -10.48 -11.47
CA PHE A 67 -1.96 -10.21 -10.46
C PHE A 67 -2.04 -11.20 -9.29
N ALA A 68 -0.90 -11.58 -8.73
CA ALA A 68 -0.82 -12.55 -7.64
C ALA A 68 -0.60 -11.91 -6.27
N CYS A 69 -0.39 -10.59 -6.19
CA CYS A 69 -0.16 -9.88 -4.93
C CYS A 69 -1.06 -8.66 -4.85
N HIS A 70 -1.60 -8.40 -3.65
CA HIS A 70 -2.33 -7.18 -3.34
C HIS A 70 -1.67 -6.50 -2.14
N GLY A 71 -1.60 -5.16 -2.17
CA GLY A 71 -1.04 -4.37 -1.09
C GLY A 71 -1.67 -2.99 -0.94
N SER A 72 -1.59 -2.49 0.28
CA SER A 72 -1.94 -1.13 0.69
C SER A 72 -0.69 -0.41 1.16
N PHE A 73 -0.54 0.86 0.79
CA PHE A 73 0.47 1.74 1.34
C PHE A 73 -0.18 3.05 1.78
N ILE A 74 -0.06 3.39 3.05
CA ILE A 74 -0.67 4.56 3.68
C ILE A 74 0.42 5.48 4.18
N THR A 75 0.36 6.75 3.79
CA THR A 75 1.26 7.79 4.28
C THR A 75 0.46 8.89 4.94
N ILE A 76 0.82 9.26 6.17
CA ILE A 76 0.37 10.48 6.84
C ILE A 76 1.59 11.40 6.94
N ALA A 77 1.49 12.63 6.44
CA ALA A 77 2.61 13.56 6.38
C ALA A 77 2.11 15.01 6.42
N PRO A 78 1.71 15.54 7.59
CA PRO A 78 1.03 16.82 7.71
C PRO A 78 1.87 18.03 7.30
N SER A 79 3.20 17.91 7.27
CA SER A 79 4.13 18.98 6.88
C SER A 79 4.58 18.93 5.41
N VAL A 80 4.01 18.03 4.60
CA VAL A 80 4.43 17.78 3.21
C VAL A 80 3.37 18.28 2.24
N ASN A 81 3.79 18.77 1.06
CA ASN A 81 2.89 18.98 -0.06
C ASN A 81 2.38 17.62 -0.59
N ILE A 82 1.17 17.25 -0.15
CA ILE A 82 0.56 15.95 -0.46
C ILE A 82 0.33 15.76 -1.96
N SER A 83 -0.06 16.80 -2.69
CA SER A 83 -0.26 16.70 -4.14
C SER A 83 1.05 16.41 -4.88
N SER A 84 2.16 17.03 -4.48
CA SER A 84 3.49 16.71 -5.04
C SER A 84 3.93 15.28 -4.70
N LEU A 85 3.69 14.82 -3.47
CA LEU A 85 3.99 13.43 -3.09
C LEU A 85 3.12 12.44 -3.89
N ARG A 86 1.86 12.77 -4.15
CA ARG A 86 0.92 11.96 -4.94
C ARG A 86 1.41 11.78 -6.37
N GLU A 87 1.83 12.87 -7.02
CA GLU A 87 2.38 12.79 -8.38
C GLU A 87 3.67 11.97 -8.41
N ALA A 88 4.53 12.11 -7.40
CA ALA A 88 5.74 11.28 -7.28
C ALA A 88 5.39 9.78 -7.14
N TYR A 89 4.37 9.43 -6.35
CA TYR A 89 3.89 8.06 -6.25
C TYR A 89 3.35 7.54 -7.59
N ARG A 90 2.51 8.32 -8.27
CA ARG A 90 1.95 7.93 -9.59
C ARG A 90 3.06 7.71 -10.62
N ALA A 91 4.02 8.62 -10.67
CA ALA A 91 5.17 8.50 -11.56
C ALA A 91 6.03 7.26 -11.25
N SER A 92 6.08 6.80 -10.00
CA SER A 92 6.83 5.59 -9.63
C SER A 92 6.28 4.30 -10.24
N PHE A 93 5.03 4.33 -10.74
CA PHE A 93 4.35 3.18 -11.34
C PHE A 93 4.13 3.29 -12.85
N SER A 94 4.33 4.47 -13.46
CA SER A 94 3.80 4.79 -14.80
C SER A 94 4.35 3.97 -15.97
N ASN A 95 5.36 3.12 -15.76
CA ASN A 95 5.99 2.29 -16.80
C ASN A 95 6.27 0.85 -16.34
N ASN A 96 5.52 0.32 -15.37
CA ASN A 96 5.70 -1.06 -14.90
C ASN A 96 4.45 -1.89 -15.18
N GLU A 97 4.48 -2.69 -16.24
CA GLU A 97 3.38 -3.62 -16.60
C GLU A 97 3.15 -4.73 -15.56
N SER A 98 4.12 -4.98 -14.68
CA SER A 98 3.99 -5.95 -13.58
C SER A 98 3.34 -5.34 -12.34
N ILE A 99 2.96 -4.06 -12.37
CA ILE A 99 2.27 -3.35 -11.29
C ILE A 99 1.04 -2.63 -11.84
N MET A 100 -0.09 -2.77 -11.15
CA MET A 100 -1.23 -1.87 -11.32
C MET A 100 -1.49 -1.17 -10.00
N ALA A 101 -1.46 0.17 -9.98
CA ALA A 101 -1.61 0.93 -8.75
C ALA A 101 -2.53 2.13 -8.91
N GLY A 102 -3.36 2.35 -7.87
CA GLY A 102 -4.16 3.55 -7.71
C GLY A 102 -3.67 4.34 -6.51
N VAL A 103 -3.50 5.67 -6.66
CA VAL A 103 -3.05 6.57 -5.59
C VAL A 103 -4.05 7.70 -5.40
N SER A 104 -4.50 7.87 -4.17
CA SER A 104 -5.51 8.84 -3.75
C SER A 104 -5.07 9.60 -2.50
N GLU A 105 -5.60 10.81 -2.33
CA GLU A 105 -5.43 11.57 -1.09
C GLU A 105 -6.38 11.03 -0.03
N LEU A 106 -5.89 10.94 1.21
CA LEU A 106 -6.73 10.61 2.35
C LEU A 106 -7.68 11.78 2.66
N PRO A 107 -8.83 11.51 3.29
CA PRO A 107 -9.71 12.57 3.78
C PRO A 107 -8.95 13.57 4.66
N ASN A 108 -9.33 14.85 4.56
CA ASN A 108 -8.71 15.97 5.28
C ASN A 108 -7.29 16.35 4.83
N GLY A 109 -6.81 15.85 3.68
CA GLY A 109 -5.59 16.35 3.02
C GLY A 109 -4.29 16.07 3.75
N ASN A 110 -4.28 15.16 4.73
CA ASN A 110 -3.12 14.90 5.60
C ASN A 110 -2.25 13.72 5.15
N GLY A 111 -2.51 13.15 3.98
CA GLY A 111 -1.81 11.94 3.56
C GLY A 111 -2.33 11.30 2.27
N LEU A 112 -1.79 10.12 1.97
CA LEU A 112 -2.08 9.33 0.77
C LEU A 112 -2.44 7.90 1.12
N SER A 113 -3.27 7.29 0.27
CA SER A 113 -3.47 5.85 0.19
C SER A 113 -3.14 5.38 -1.23
N ALA A 114 -2.27 4.38 -1.33
CA ALA A 114 -2.01 3.65 -2.55
C ALA A 114 -2.51 2.20 -2.41
N ARG A 115 -3.25 1.75 -3.42
CA ARG A 115 -3.60 0.33 -3.62
C ARG A 115 -2.75 -0.20 -4.75
N ILE A 116 -2.14 -1.36 -4.56
CA ILE A 116 -1.14 -1.92 -5.45
C ILE A 116 -1.49 -3.38 -5.71
N LEU A 117 -1.57 -3.74 -6.98
CA LEU A 117 -1.54 -5.10 -7.47
C LEU A 117 -0.18 -5.34 -8.11
N ALA A 118 0.43 -6.50 -7.85
CA ALA A 118 1.71 -6.86 -8.45
C ALA A 118 1.71 -8.32 -8.93
N LYS A 119 2.52 -8.58 -9.97
CA LYS A 119 2.60 -9.91 -10.59
C LYS A 119 3.10 -10.97 -9.62
N ASP A 120 4.01 -10.60 -8.72
CA ASP A 120 4.58 -11.47 -7.70
C ASP A 120 5.08 -10.66 -6.50
N ALA A 121 5.56 -11.38 -5.47
CA ALA A 121 6.05 -10.77 -4.23
C ALA A 121 7.33 -9.94 -4.41
N VAL A 122 8.13 -10.20 -5.45
CA VAL A 122 9.34 -9.44 -5.74
C VAL A 122 8.97 -8.05 -6.25
N GLU A 123 8.05 -7.98 -7.21
CA GLU A 123 7.53 -6.70 -7.73
C GLU A 123 6.75 -5.94 -6.66
N MET A 124 5.95 -6.62 -5.84
CA MET A 124 5.29 -6.01 -4.68
C MET A 124 6.31 -5.36 -3.73
N LYS A 125 7.36 -6.10 -3.36
CA LYS A 125 8.40 -5.58 -2.47
C LYS A 125 9.13 -4.37 -3.08
N LYS A 126 9.41 -4.39 -4.39
CA LYS A 126 10.01 -3.23 -5.09
C LYS A 126 9.07 -2.02 -5.01
N ALA A 127 7.78 -2.21 -5.29
CA ALA A 127 6.77 -1.16 -5.23
C ALA A 127 6.71 -0.50 -3.83
N MET A 128 6.59 -1.32 -2.78
CA MET A 128 6.52 -0.85 -1.39
C MET A 128 7.81 -0.14 -0.94
N ASN A 129 8.97 -0.62 -1.38
CA ASN A 129 10.24 0.04 -1.11
C ASN A 129 10.34 1.40 -1.81
N SER A 130 9.94 1.49 -3.08
CA SER A 130 9.92 2.76 -3.83
C SER A 130 9.04 3.80 -3.13
N LEU A 131 7.84 3.42 -2.69
CA LEU A 131 6.97 4.31 -1.91
C LEU A 131 7.57 4.70 -0.57
N THR A 132 8.24 3.78 0.13
CA THR A 132 8.96 4.07 1.38
C THR A 132 10.07 5.10 1.17
N ILE A 133 10.87 4.94 0.10
CA ILE A 133 11.95 5.87 -0.26
C ILE A 133 11.38 7.24 -0.57
N LEU A 134 10.33 7.32 -1.39
CA LEU A 134 9.66 8.58 -1.73
C LEU A 134 9.09 9.27 -0.48
N SER A 135 8.38 8.53 0.37
CA SER A 135 7.84 9.06 1.63
C SER A 135 8.94 9.66 2.50
N ARG A 136 10.04 8.92 2.66
CA ARG A 136 11.19 9.35 3.44
C ARG A 136 11.85 10.59 2.83
N LYS A 137 12.04 10.63 1.52
CA LYS A 137 12.62 11.78 0.82
C LYS A 137 11.78 13.04 0.99
N PHE A 138 10.46 12.93 0.91
CA PHE A 138 9.56 14.07 1.10
C PHE A 138 9.47 14.54 2.56
N VAL A 139 9.43 13.61 3.51
CA VAL A 139 9.29 13.94 4.94
C VAL A 139 10.61 14.40 5.57
N VAL A 140 11.71 13.75 5.22
CA VAL A 140 13.03 13.92 5.88
C VAL A 140 14.03 14.67 4.98
N GLY A 141 13.75 14.84 3.69
CA GLY A 141 14.66 15.48 2.73
C GLY A 141 15.78 14.57 2.21
N SER A 142 15.80 13.30 2.59
CA SER A 142 16.83 12.34 2.18
C SER A 142 16.27 10.92 2.03
N GLU A 143 16.95 10.09 1.24
CA GLU A 143 16.59 8.68 1.08
C GLU A 143 17.01 7.86 2.32
N PRO A 144 16.36 6.71 2.58
CA PRO A 144 16.85 5.78 3.62
C PRO A 144 18.27 5.32 3.30
N GLY A 145 19.13 5.27 4.33
CA GLY A 145 20.45 4.66 4.18
C GLY A 145 20.36 3.19 3.74
N ARG A 146 21.39 2.71 3.04
CA ARG A 146 21.45 1.33 2.56
C ARG A 146 21.35 0.37 3.74
N ARG A 147 20.31 -0.47 3.75
CA ARG A 147 20.25 -1.59 4.70
C ARG A 147 21.28 -2.65 4.28
N PRO A 148 22.12 -3.14 5.21
CA PRO A 148 22.90 -4.35 4.98
C PRO A 148 21.96 -5.51 4.57
N LYS A 149 22.43 -6.37 3.68
CA LYS A 149 21.75 -7.64 3.36
C LYS A 149 22.05 -8.66 4.44
#